data_AF-A0A956ARL4-F1
#
_entry.id   AF-A0A956ARL4-F1
#
_cell.length_a   1.000
_cell.length_b   1.000
_cell.length_c   1.000
_cell.angle_alpha   90.00
_cell.angle_beta   90.00
_cell.angle_gamma   90.00
#
_symmetry.space_group_name_H-M   'P 1'
#
loop_
_entity.id
_entity.type
_entity.pdbx_description
1 polymer ?
#
loop_
_entity_poly.entity_id
_entity_poly.type
_entity_poly.pdbx_seq_one_letter_code
_entity_poly.pdbx_strand_id
1 'polypeptide(L)'
;SRKDENNDDYRAIVQAMQLDPIARRAYLFDNVNLARMANMLAAMFITSSVDCCHKNYYMYRDSDGTGEWWMMPWDLDLSFGRVWTGNYFDDTMYWDRPLFIGRDVGGGNIFLRSLYDQPEFVQMYLRRTRTLVDQLVQPPGTPYEELHFENQVDELLDRIDHEAMSDFNRWPKWGQEQTPEQAAIIMKEQYLAPRRLFIYEQLVIREPGSILFAGDPGASVARWFIPTDDALGQDWTLPDFDDSLWPEDPLGLGYENAPAEYANLVVTRVHPTDLDPNATSVFVRARFNVDDPAGIDQLSLNVRYDDGFIAYLNGVEVARRSFDGVPAWNAVAVNHPDNIAVQPERIDLSPQIGLLVPGENVIAFHMINAGAGSSDLMLLFEVVDGVPGGGVLPLAQEEVRLQVAGAEAPQDAPQTAWIALNNPDDLAYDISEYRLIGGGIEHVFDPGTVLASHGTLYLVADARAFRARPEGPSGGQSLFVQGNWTGTLAGAGGPFALFDPQGNRVPWAE
;
A
#
# COMPACT_ATOMS: atom_id res chain seq x y z
N SER A 1 -17.51 21.79 21.53
CA SER A 1 -18.14 20.46 21.53
C SER A 1 -19.40 20.53 20.69
N ARG A 2 -19.68 19.52 19.87
CA ARG A 2 -20.88 19.43 19.00
C ARG A 2 -22.15 19.07 19.80
N LYS A 3 -22.32 19.68 20.98
CA LYS A 3 -23.35 19.27 21.95
C LYS A 3 -24.77 19.42 21.40
N ASP A 4 -24.97 20.41 20.54
CA ASP A 4 -26.27 20.83 20.03
C ASP A 4 -26.38 20.70 18.49
N GLU A 5 -25.32 20.22 17.81
CA GLU A 5 -25.32 19.95 16.37
C GLU A 5 -25.87 18.55 16.07
N ASN A 6 -26.42 18.34 14.87
CA ASN A 6 -26.75 16.99 14.43
C ASN A 6 -25.47 16.16 14.21
N ASN A 7 -25.60 14.84 14.10
CA ASN A 7 -24.50 13.93 13.83
C ASN A 7 -24.64 13.24 12.46
N ASP A 8 -25.28 13.91 11.49
CA ASP A 8 -25.55 13.33 10.18
C ASP A 8 -24.26 13.06 9.39
N ASP A 9 -23.27 13.94 9.52
CA ASP A 9 -21.94 13.76 8.93
C ASP A 9 -21.19 12.56 9.51
N TYR A 10 -21.28 12.34 10.83
CA TYR A 10 -20.71 11.16 11.49
C TYR A 10 -21.44 9.88 11.06
N ARG A 11 -22.77 9.92 10.91
CA ARG A 11 -23.51 8.77 10.37
C ARG A 11 -23.14 8.49 8.92
N ALA A 12 -22.88 9.53 8.12
CA ALA A 12 -22.51 9.39 6.72
C ALA A 12 -21.19 8.62 6.56
N ILE A 13 -20.16 8.92 7.35
CA ILE A 13 -18.89 8.18 7.27
C ILE A 13 -19.04 6.72 7.73
N VAL A 14 -19.84 6.46 8.76
CA VAL A 14 -20.14 5.08 9.21
C VAL A 14 -20.87 4.29 8.13
N GLN A 15 -21.86 4.91 7.48
CA GLN A 15 -22.59 4.29 6.37
C GLN A 15 -21.72 4.09 5.14
N ALA A 16 -20.82 5.03 4.85
CA ALA A 16 -19.90 4.96 3.72
C ALA A 16 -19.01 3.71 3.76
N MET A 17 -18.64 3.24 4.96
CA MET A 17 -17.82 2.04 5.12
C MET A 17 -18.56 0.74 4.74
N GLN A 18 -19.88 0.81 4.58
CA GLN A 18 -20.75 -0.31 4.15
C GLN A 18 -21.12 -0.23 2.66
N LEU A 19 -20.66 0.79 1.93
CA LEU A 19 -20.87 0.91 0.50
C LEU A 19 -20.06 -0.14 -0.26
N ASP A 20 -20.42 -0.36 -1.54
CA ASP A 20 -19.59 -1.15 -2.45
C ASP A 20 -18.18 -0.52 -2.59
N PRO A 21 -17.17 -1.30 -3.00
CA PRO A 21 -15.79 -0.83 -3.04
C PRO A 21 -15.57 0.46 -3.85
N ILE A 22 -16.31 0.66 -4.95
CA ILE A 22 -16.16 1.84 -5.83
C ILE A 22 -16.71 3.09 -5.12
N ALA A 23 -17.95 3.01 -4.62
CA ALA A 23 -18.57 4.12 -3.91
C ALA A 23 -17.86 4.45 -2.59
N ARG A 24 -17.37 3.42 -1.88
CA ARG A 24 -16.55 3.59 -0.67
C ARG A 24 -15.25 4.31 -0.96
N ARG A 25 -14.55 3.93 -2.04
CA ARG A 25 -13.32 4.62 -2.49
C ARG A 25 -13.59 6.08 -2.82
N ALA A 26 -14.62 6.38 -3.60
CA ALA A 26 -14.99 7.77 -3.91
C ALA A 26 -15.24 8.58 -2.63
N TYR A 27 -15.99 8.01 -1.68
CA TYR A 27 -16.24 8.67 -0.39
C TYR A 27 -14.97 8.96 0.39
N LEU A 28 -14.05 7.99 0.49
CA LEU A 28 -12.79 8.15 1.23
C LEU A 28 -11.96 9.32 0.69
N PHE A 29 -11.74 9.39 -0.62
CA PHE A 29 -10.95 10.45 -1.24
C PHE A 29 -11.62 11.84 -1.14
N ASP A 30 -12.95 11.90 -1.09
CA ASP A 30 -13.69 13.15 -0.96
C ASP A 30 -13.84 13.65 0.47
N ASN A 31 -13.87 12.75 1.45
CA ASN A 31 -14.31 13.07 2.82
C ASN A 31 -13.28 12.73 3.89
N VAL A 32 -12.14 12.12 3.54
CA VAL A 32 -11.08 11.79 4.49
C VAL A 32 -9.81 12.54 4.11
N ASN A 33 -9.17 13.14 5.10
CA ASN A 33 -7.87 13.75 4.90
C ASN A 33 -6.80 12.65 4.88
N LEU A 34 -6.53 12.12 3.68
CA LEU A 34 -5.62 10.99 3.47
C LEU A 34 -4.20 11.29 3.98
N ALA A 35 -3.72 12.52 3.80
CA ALA A 35 -2.40 12.94 4.28
C ALA A 35 -2.29 12.83 5.80
N ARG A 36 -3.23 13.42 6.54
CA ARG A 36 -3.27 13.35 8.01
C ARG A 36 -3.42 11.91 8.51
N MET A 37 -4.22 11.09 7.83
CA MET A 37 -4.35 9.68 8.16
C MET A 37 -3.05 8.91 7.96
N ALA A 38 -2.36 9.09 6.82
CA ALA A 38 -1.06 8.47 6.55
C ALA A 38 -0.02 8.88 7.59
N ASN A 39 0.04 10.19 7.92
CA ASN A 39 0.95 10.72 8.94
C ASN A 39 0.65 10.17 10.35
N MET A 40 -0.63 10.12 10.74
CA MET A 40 -1.05 9.61 12.04
C MET A 40 -0.71 8.12 12.17
N LEU A 41 -1.02 7.30 11.17
CA LEU A 41 -0.71 5.86 11.19
C LEU A 41 0.80 5.61 11.19
N ALA A 42 1.58 6.41 10.46
CA ALA A 42 3.05 6.34 10.48
C ALA A 42 3.59 6.61 11.89
N ALA A 43 3.07 7.61 12.58
CA ALA A 43 3.43 7.91 13.97
C ALA A 43 3.04 6.76 14.92
N MET A 44 1.84 6.19 14.78
CA MET A 44 1.42 5.03 15.58
C MET A 44 2.36 3.83 15.38
N PHE A 45 2.83 3.62 14.15
CA PHE A 45 3.79 2.56 13.85
C PHE A 45 5.15 2.79 14.48
N ILE A 46 5.72 3.98 14.33
CA ILE A 46 7.05 4.29 14.88
C ILE A 46 7.06 4.12 16.40
N THR A 47 5.97 4.56 17.03
CA THR A 47 5.77 4.46 18.48
C THR A 47 5.20 3.11 18.94
N SER A 48 4.95 2.15 18.04
CA SER A 48 4.31 0.86 18.34
C SER A 48 2.98 0.97 19.13
N SER A 49 2.23 2.06 18.94
CA SER A 49 0.94 2.25 19.59
C SER A 49 -0.15 1.45 18.86
N VAL A 50 -0.35 0.21 19.29
CA VAL A 50 -1.30 -0.74 18.66
C VAL A 50 -2.71 -0.72 19.25
N ASP A 51 -2.89 -0.06 20.39
CA ASP A 51 -4.19 0.07 21.05
C ASP A 51 -5.06 1.20 20.46
N CYS A 52 -4.48 1.97 19.53
CA CYS A 52 -5.02 3.19 18.92
C CYS A 52 -6.31 3.04 18.12
N CYS A 53 -6.74 1.81 17.84
CA CYS A 53 -7.34 1.62 16.53
C CYS A 53 -8.75 1.03 16.58
N HIS A 54 -9.18 0.55 17.74
CA HIS A 54 -10.59 0.32 18.06
C HIS A 54 -11.10 1.27 19.19
N LYS A 55 -10.19 2.04 19.79
CA LYS A 55 -10.37 3.05 20.86
C LYS A 55 -9.13 3.97 20.86
N ASN A 56 -9.00 4.91 21.80
CA ASN A 56 -7.78 5.73 21.95
C ASN A 56 -7.50 6.68 20.77
N TYR A 57 -8.58 7.21 20.20
CA TYR A 57 -8.54 8.31 19.24
C TYR A 57 -9.80 9.16 19.34
N TYR A 58 -9.70 10.40 18.88
CA TYR A 58 -10.85 11.21 18.52
C TYR A 58 -11.03 11.18 17.00
N MET A 59 -12.28 11.09 16.54
CA MET A 59 -12.60 11.34 15.14
C MET A 59 -12.89 12.83 14.98
N TYR A 60 -12.02 13.54 14.26
CA TYR A 60 -12.12 14.97 14.03
C TYR A 60 -12.63 15.24 12.61
N ARG A 61 -13.44 16.28 12.46
CA ARG A 61 -13.86 16.82 11.17
C ARG A 61 -13.55 18.31 11.09
N ASP A 62 -12.94 18.73 9.99
CA ASP A 62 -12.81 20.16 9.69
C ASP A 62 -14.12 20.72 9.10
N SER A 63 -15.11 20.92 9.97
CA SER A 63 -16.46 21.34 9.59
C SER A 63 -16.54 22.76 9.01
N ASP A 64 -15.53 23.60 9.23
CA ASP A 64 -15.50 24.98 8.72
C ASP A 64 -14.53 25.17 7.54
N GLY A 65 -13.53 24.30 7.39
CA GLY A 65 -12.61 24.27 6.24
C GLY A 65 -12.94 23.14 5.26
N THR A 66 -12.06 22.14 5.15
CA THR A 66 -12.11 21.15 4.03
C THR A 66 -13.33 20.24 4.07
N GLY A 67 -13.97 20.06 5.23
CA GLY A 67 -15.06 19.10 5.44
C GLY A 67 -14.60 17.67 5.64
N GLU A 68 -13.29 17.44 5.64
CA GLU A 68 -12.68 16.13 5.74
C GLU A 68 -12.58 15.65 7.19
N TRP A 69 -12.58 14.33 7.32
CA TRP A 69 -12.39 13.60 8.55
C TRP A 69 -10.98 13.07 8.70
N TRP A 70 -10.49 12.99 9.92
CA TRP A 70 -9.29 12.21 10.27
C TRP A 70 -9.31 11.81 11.75
N MET A 71 -8.48 10.82 12.08
CA MET A 71 -8.28 10.35 13.45
C MET A 71 -7.16 11.15 14.13
N MET A 72 -7.41 11.59 15.36
CA MET A 72 -6.43 12.21 16.24
C MET A 72 -6.10 11.25 17.39
N PRO A 73 -4.83 10.89 17.61
CA PRO A 73 -4.46 9.93 18.64
C PRO A 73 -4.74 10.48 20.05
N TRP A 74 -5.08 9.58 20.97
CA TRP A 74 -5.30 9.86 22.39
C TRP A 74 -4.78 8.67 23.21
N ASP A 75 -4.43 8.86 24.48
CA ASP A 75 -4.10 7.75 25.40
C ASP A 75 -3.00 6.81 24.86
N LEU A 76 -1.78 7.36 24.81
CA LEU A 76 -0.58 6.75 24.17
C LEU A 76 0.42 6.17 25.19
N ASP A 77 0.00 5.93 26.42
CA ASP A 77 0.81 5.31 27.47
C ASP A 77 1.27 3.89 27.10
N LEU A 78 0.43 3.10 26.43
CA LEU A 78 0.79 1.80 25.83
C LEU A 78 1.44 2.00 24.45
N SER A 79 2.59 2.63 24.46
CA SER A 79 3.47 2.82 23.30
C SER A 79 4.92 2.55 23.70
N PHE A 80 5.85 2.70 22.75
CA PHE A 80 7.28 2.48 22.93
C PHE A 80 7.61 1.13 23.60
N GLY A 81 6.95 0.07 23.15
CA GLY A 81 7.18 -1.29 23.60
C GLY A 81 6.19 -1.79 24.66
N ARG A 82 5.38 -0.90 25.24
CA ARG A 82 4.30 -1.27 26.16
C ARG A 82 3.03 -1.66 25.39
N VAL A 83 2.36 -2.73 25.81
CA VAL A 83 1.11 -3.21 25.20
C VAL A 83 0.19 -3.81 26.24
N TRP A 84 -1.09 -3.90 25.90
CA TRP A 84 -2.06 -4.62 26.70
C TRP A 84 -1.92 -6.14 26.53
N THR A 85 -1.54 -6.86 27.58
CA THR A 85 -1.45 -8.34 27.60
C THR A 85 -2.55 -9.00 28.44
N GLY A 86 -3.58 -8.24 28.82
CA GLY A 86 -4.52 -8.62 29.87
C GLY A 86 -4.10 -8.12 31.27
N ASN A 87 -2.88 -7.59 31.38
CA ASN A 87 -2.36 -6.91 32.56
C ASN A 87 -1.75 -5.57 32.12
N TYR A 88 -2.22 -4.46 32.72
CA TYR A 88 -1.69 -3.13 32.41
C TYR A 88 -0.23 -2.97 32.84
N PHE A 89 0.15 -3.60 33.95
CA PHE A 89 1.49 -3.50 34.54
C PHE A 89 2.40 -4.65 34.09
N ASP A 90 2.23 -5.12 32.85
CA ASP A 90 3.17 -6.03 32.23
C ASP A 90 4.37 -5.24 31.72
N ASP A 91 5.52 -5.44 32.39
CA ASP A 91 6.75 -4.72 32.07
C ASP A 91 7.56 -5.34 30.91
N THR A 92 7.02 -6.31 30.20
CA THR A 92 7.65 -6.85 29.00
C THR A 92 7.69 -5.80 27.87
N MET A 93 8.84 -5.63 27.22
CA MET A 93 8.99 -4.74 26.06
C MET A 93 8.81 -5.50 24.75
N TYR A 94 7.91 -5.00 23.89
CA TYR A 94 7.58 -5.59 22.59
C TYR A 94 8.00 -4.65 21.45
N TRP A 95 9.13 -4.94 20.83
CA TRP A 95 9.75 -4.12 19.78
C TRP A 95 9.34 -4.54 18.35
N ASP A 96 8.72 -5.70 18.18
CA ASP A 96 8.49 -6.39 16.90
C ASP A 96 7.09 -6.14 16.30
N ARG A 97 6.43 -5.03 16.68
CA ARG A 97 5.05 -4.76 16.23
C ARG A 97 4.98 -4.56 14.71
N PRO A 98 4.01 -5.20 14.03
CA PRO A 98 3.93 -5.22 12.57
C PRO A 98 3.59 -3.83 12.01
N LEU A 99 3.86 -3.66 10.71
CA LEU A 99 3.71 -2.37 10.02
C LEU A 99 2.27 -1.87 10.04
N PHE A 100 1.31 -2.69 9.61
CA PHE A 100 -0.09 -2.27 9.52
C PHE A 100 -0.83 -2.35 10.86
N ILE A 101 -1.00 -1.20 11.51
CA ILE A 101 -1.67 -1.07 12.79
C ILE A 101 -3.18 -0.86 12.58
N GLY A 102 -4.01 -1.52 13.39
CA GLY A 102 -5.46 -1.37 13.37
C GLY A 102 -6.18 -2.16 12.26
N ARG A 103 -5.43 -2.85 11.40
CA ARG A 103 -5.99 -3.76 10.40
C ARG A 103 -6.70 -4.95 11.06
N ASP A 104 -6.07 -5.62 12.02
CA ASP A 104 -6.59 -6.87 12.60
C ASP A 104 -6.79 -6.83 14.12
N VAL A 105 -6.28 -5.81 14.78
CA VAL A 105 -6.41 -5.62 16.23
C VAL A 105 -7.87 -5.32 16.60
N GLY A 106 -8.41 -6.01 17.61
CA GLY A 106 -9.77 -5.77 18.12
C GLY A 106 -10.90 -6.18 17.17
N GLY A 107 -10.65 -7.12 16.25
CA GLY A 107 -11.58 -7.49 15.17
C GLY A 107 -11.39 -6.69 13.87
N GLY A 108 -10.49 -5.70 13.92
CA GLY A 108 -10.08 -4.84 12.81
C GLY A 108 -11.02 -3.67 12.57
N ASN A 109 -10.44 -2.49 12.38
CA ASN A 109 -11.18 -1.27 12.13
C ASN A 109 -11.52 -1.18 10.63
N ILE A 110 -12.80 -1.30 10.27
CA ILE A 110 -13.23 -1.26 8.87
C ILE A 110 -12.85 0.05 8.17
N PHE A 111 -12.79 1.17 8.88
CA PHE A 111 -12.35 2.44 8.32
C PHE A 111 -10.87 2.38 7.92
N LEU A 112 -10.00 1.90 8.82
CA LEU A 112 -8.58 1.73 8.53
C LEU A 112 -8.33 0.65 7.46
N ARG A 113 -9.05 -0.48 7.50
CA ARG A 113 -9.01 -1.50 6.44
C ARG A 113 -9.37 -0.89 5.09
N SER A 114 -10.44 -0.10 5.02
CA SER A 114 -10.88 0.53 3.76
C SER A 114 -9.86 1.53 3.21
N LEU A 115 -9.08 2.18 4.08
CA LEU A 115 -7.93 3.01 3.66
C LEU A 115 -6.79 2.13 3.14
N TYR A 116 -6.42 1.06 3.86
CA TYR A 116 -5.37 0.14 3.42
C TYR A 116 -5.75 -0.67 2.17
N ASP A 117 -7.02 -0.79 1.83
CA ASP A 117 -7.49 -1.36 0.57
C ASP A 117 -7.18 -0.45 -0.64
N GLN A 118 -6.74 0.81 -0.42
CA GLN A 118 -6.40 1.74 -1.51
C GLN A 118 -4.89 1.69 -1.80
N PRO A 119 -4.46 1.27 -3.02
CA PRO A 119 -3.05 1.19 -3.37
C PRO A 119 -2.30 2.51 -3.16
N GLU A 120 -2.91 3.64 -3.49
CA GLU A 120 -2.32 4.96 -3.33
C GLU A 120 -2.09 5.29 -1.86
N PHE A 121 -3.07 4.99 -0.99
CA PHE A 121 -2.94 5.24 0.43
C PHE A 121 -1.86 4.35 1.06
N VAL A 122 -1.73 3.10 0.63
CA VAL A 122 -0.64 2.22 1.09
C VAL A 122 0.70 2.83 0.72
N GLN A 123 0.89 3.29 -0.52
CA GLN A 123 2.11 3.99 -0.92
C GLN A 123 2.36 5.25 -0.07
N MET A 124 1.31 6.06 0.17
CA MET A 124 1.39 7.24 1.03
C MET A 124 1.88 6.88 2.44
N TYR A 125 1.24 5.89 3.05
CA TYR A 125 1.55 5.44 4.40
C TYR A 125 2.98 4.89 4.52
N LEU A 126 3.39 4.00 3.59
CA LEU A 126 4.71 3.37 3.63
C LEU A 126 5.83 4.40 3.40
N ARG A 127 5.68 5.27 2.40
CA ARG A 127 6.66 6.32 2.11
C ARG A 127 6.75 7.33 3.25
N ARG A 128 5.62 7.79 3.80
CA ARG A 128 5.61 8.68 4.97
C ARG A 128 6.26 8.03 6.19
N THR A 129 5.98 6.75 6.40
CA THR A 129 6.60 5.98 7.49
C THR A 129 8.11 5.91 7.30
N ARG A 130 8.59 5.67 6.07
CA ARG A 130 10.03 5.69 5.78
C ARG A 130 10.66 7.04 6.11
N THR A 131 10.07 8.15 5.65
CA THR A 131 10.56 9.50 5.95
C THR A 131 10.70 9.73 7.46
N LEU A 132 9.69 9.37 8.23
CA LEU A 132 9.71 9.56 9.68
C LEU A 132 10.65 8.58 10.40
N VAL A 133 10.83 7.36 9.88
CA VAL A 133 11.83 6.40 10.37
C VAL A 133 13.25 6.95 10.18
N ASP A 134 13.54 7.55 9.03
CA ASP A 134 14.84 8.20 8.76
C ASP A 134 15.08 9.39 9.70
N GLN A 135 14.04 10.18 9.98
CA GLN A 135 14.13 11.38 10.81
C GLN A 135 14.17 11.10 12.32
N LEU A 136 13.38 10.14 12.81
CA LEU A 136 13.11 9.98 14.24
C LEU A 136 13.72 8.70 14.83
N VAL A 137 13.81 7.62 14.05
CA VAL A 137 14.37 6.34 14.53
C VAL A 137 15.86 6.25 14.19
N GLN A 138 16.20 6.69 12.97
CA GLN A 138 17.55 6.74 12.38
C GLN A 138 18.22 5.36 12.21
N PRO A 139 19.11 5.20 11.22
CA PRO A 139 19.66 3.89 10.88
C PRO A 139 20.55 3.28 11.99
N PRO A 140 20.72 1.94 12.01
CA PRO A 140 21.73 1.30 12.84
C PRO A 140 23.12 1.90 12.60
N GLY A 141 23.86 2.19 13.67
CA GLY A 141 25.18 2.80 13.62
C GLY A 141 25.20 4.33 13.71
N THR A 142 24.03 5.00 13.73
CA THR A 142 23.96 6.43 14.07
C THR A 142 24.58 6.70 15.46
N PRO A 143 25.49 7.67 15.60
CA PRO A 143 26.06 8.07 16.89
C PRO A 143 24.97 8.45 17.90
N TYR A 144 25.19 8.16 19.18
CA TYR A 144 24.17 8.35 20.22
C TYR A 144 23.71 9.81 20.31
N GLU A 145 24.64 10.76 20.20
CA GLU A 145 24.39 12.20 20.21
C GLU A 145 23.51 12.68 19.04
N GLU A 146 23.33 11.86 18.01
CA GLU A 146 22.45 12.14 16.88
C GLU A 146 21.09 11.44 17.02
N LEU A 147 20.96 10.41 17.89
CA LEU A 147 19.74 9.61 18.05
C LEU A 147 18.57 10.41 18.65
N HIS A 148 17.52 10.63 17.86
CA HIS A 148 16.43 11.54 18.22
C HIS A 148 15.64 11.08 19.46
N PHE A 149 15.09 9.85 19.44
CA PHE A 149 14.28 9.36 20.56
C PHE A 149 15.08 9.13 21.83
N GLU A 150 16.31 8.62 21.72
CA GLU A 150 17.19 8.42 22.86
C GLU A 150 17.53 9.75 23.55
N ASN A 151 17.89 10.79 22.77
CA ASN A 151 18.13 12.12 23.33
C ASN A 151 16.85 12.74 23.91
N GLN A 152 15.68 12.53 23.29
CA GLN A 152 14.41 12.98 23.87
C GLN A 152 14.08 12.31 25.21
N VAL A 153 14.37 11.00 25.35
CA VAL A 153 14.20 10.29 26.62
C VAL A 153 15.11 10.89 27.70
N ASP A 154 16.36 11.18 27.36
CA ASP A 154 17.31 11.81 28.30
C ASP A 154 16.86 13.22 28.72
N GLU A 155 16.47 14.06 27.75
CA GLU A 155 15.95 15.40 28.04
C GLU A 155 14.69 15.38 28.90
N LEU A 156 13.76 14.45 28.65
CA LEU A 156 12.55 14.31 29.44
C LEU A 156 12.85 13.79 30.84
N LEU A 157 13.77 12.83 30.99
CA LEU A 157 14.21 12.32 32.27
C LEU A 157 14.84 13.45 33.11
N ASP A 158 15.78 14.21 32.55
CA ASP A 158 16.43 15.34 33.24
C ASP A 158 15.43 16.37 33.77
N ARG A 159 14.31 16.56 33.06
CA ARG A 159 13.23 17.48 33.45
C ARG A 159 12.38 16.97 34.60
N ILE A 160 12.30 15.66 34.82
CA ILE A 160 11.37 15.06 35.80
C ILE A 160 12.05 14.26 36.89
N ASP A 161 13.35 13.92 36.77
CA ASP A 161 14.00 12.90 37.60
C ASP A 161 13.96 13.25 39.09
N HIS A 162 14.13 14.52 39.46
CA HIS A 162 14.08 14.94 40.86
C HIS A 162 12.72 14.63 41.52
N GLU A 163 11.62 15.02 40.87
CA GLU A 163 10.25 14.73 41.33
C GLU A 163 9.92 13.24 41.20
N ALA A 164 10.28 12.61 40.09
CA ALA A 164 10.00 11.20 39.83
C ALA A 164 10.72 10.28 40.85
N MET A 165 11.95 10.62 41.24
CA MET A 165 12.69 9.92 42.29
C MET A 165 12.08 10.16 43.67
N SER A 166 11.58 11.36 43.95
CA SER A 166 10.86 11.66 45.19
C SER A 166 9.58 10.84 45.31
N ASP A 167 8.81 10.72 44.22
CA ASP A 167 7.62 9.87 44.16
C ASP A 167 7.98 8.38 44.23
N PHE A 168 9.04 7.95 43.54
CA PHE A 168 9.57 6.60 43.66
C PHE A 168 9.95 6.27 45.11
N ASN A 169 10.55 7.17 45.88
CA ASN A 169 10.88 6.85 47.28
C ASN A 169 9.65 6.84 48.22
N ARG A 170 8.55 7.48 47.82
CA ARG A 170 7.39 7.70 48.69
C ARG A 170 6.26 6.69 48.49
N TRP A 171 5.96 6.32 47.26
CA TRP A 171 4.72 5.60 46.94
C TRP A 171 4.93 4.10 46.69
N PRO A 172 3.89 3.26 46.83
CA PRO A 172 3.91 1.88 46.34
C PRO A 172 4.08 1.80 44.83
N LYS A 173 4.63 0.67 44.35
CA LYS A 173 5.00 0.45 42.95
C LYS A 173 4.06 -0.58 42.35
N TRP A 174 3.84 -0.47 41.05
CA TRP A 174 3.06 -1.41 40.27
C TRP A 174 3.95 -1.98 39.17
N GLY A 175 3.80 -3.27 38.88
CA GLY A 175 4.72 -3.98 37.99
C GLY A 175 6.05 -4.32 38.68
N GLN A 176 7.12 -4.38 37.89
CA GLN A 176 8.50 -4.52 38.33
C GLN A 176 9.01 -3.20 38.87
N GLU A 177 9.65 -3.23 40.04
CA GLU A 177 10.22 -2.03 40.64
C GLU A 177 11.43 -1.54 39.83
N GLN A 178 11.33 -0.33 39.28
CA GLN A 178 12.35 0.32 38.45
C GLN A 178 12.45 1.81 38.84
N THR A 179 13.66 2.32 39.03
CA THR A 179 13.89 3.77 39.16
C THR A 179 13.59 4.48 37.83
N PRO A 180 13.35 5.81 37.80
CA PRO A 180 13.19 6.56 36.56
C PRO A 180 14.34 6.35 35.56
N GLU A 181 15.58 6.36 36.05
CA GLU A 181 16.78 6.06 35.25
C GLU A 181 16.77 4.63 34.69
N GLN A 182 16.41 3.62 35.50
CA GLN A 182 16.29 2.24 35.03
C GLN A 182 15.20 2.08 33.96
N ALA A 183 14.05 2.74 34.13
CA ALA A 183 12.96 2.72 33.17
C ALA A 183 13.39 3.35 31.82
N ALA A 184 14.14 4.47 31.87
CA ALA A 184 14.72 5.09 30.69
C ALA A 184 15.73 4.18 29.97
N ILE A 185 16.62 3.52 30.73
CA ILE A 185 17.56 2.53 30.17
C ILE A 185 16.80 1.38 29.49
N ILE A 186 15.76 0.83 30.13
CA ILE A 186 14.95 -0.24 29.56
C ILE A 186 14.27 0.21 28.26
N MET A 187 13.69 1.41 28.23
CA MET A 187 13.07 1.96 27.02
C MET A 187 14.08 2.10 25.86
N LYS A 188 15.29 2.59 26.15
CA LYS A 188 16.35 2.77 25.14
C LYS A 188 16.93 1.44 24.66
N GLU A 189 17.29 0.56 25.58
CA GLU A 189 18.02 -0.67 25.26
C GLU A 189 17.13 -1.85 24.86
N GLN A 190 15.93 -1.97 25.45
CA GLN A 190 15.04 -3.12 25.23
C GLN A 190 13.90 -2.80 24.26
N TYR A 191 13.65 -1.53 23.94
CA TYR A 191 12.70 -1.14 22.89
C TYR A 191 13.36 -0.38 21.75
N LEU A 192 13.90 0.83 21.95
CA LEU A 192 14.34 1.70 20.83
C LEU A 192 15.43 1.03 19.99
N ALA A 193 16.46 0.48 20.62
CA ALA A 193 17.54 -0.24 19.93
C ALA A 193 17.06 -1.45 19.12
N PRO A 194 16.34 -2.45 19.68
CA PRO A 194 15.85 -3.58 18.90
C PRO A 194 14.74 -3.19 17.91
N ARG A 195 13.91 -2.17 18.21
CA ARG A 195 12.92 -1.63 17.26
C ARG A 195 13.59 -1.05 16.03
N ARG A 196 14.71 -0.32 16.21
CA ARG A 196 15.52 0.20 15.11
C ARG A 196 16.06 -0.93 14.24
N LEU A 197 16.65 -1.96 14.84
CA LEU A 197 17.14 -3.13 14.09
C LEU A 197 16.00 -3.83 13.36
N PHE A 198 14.88 -4.09 14.04
CA PHE A 198 13.69 -4.67 13.42
C PHE A 198 13.21 -3.87 12.21
N ILE A 199 13.09 -2.54 12.35
CA ILE A 199 12.66 -1.69 11.25
C ILE A 199 13.70 -1.74 10.12
N TYR A 200 14.97 -1.49 10.38
CA TYR A 200 15.98 -1.33 9.31
C TYR A 200 16.50 -2.63 8.71
N GLU A 201 16.42 -3.75 9.43
CA GLU A 201 16.95 -5.04 8.98
C GLU A 201 15.85 -6.01 8.55
N GLN A 202 14.61 -5.85 9.04
CA GLN A 202 13.50 -6.76 8.72
C GLN A 202 12.36 -6.08 7.96
N LEU A 203 12.13 -4.77 8.16
CA LEU A 203 11.07 -4.03 7.47
C LEU A 203 11.57 -3.08 6.40
N VAL A 204 12.86 -2.73 6.41
CA VAL A 204 13.55 -2.02 5.33
C VAL A 204 14.43 -3.05 4.67
N ILE A 205 13.86 -3.82 3.76
CA ILE A 205 14.62 -4.67 2.85
C ILE A 205 14.44 -4.08 1.44
N ARG A 206 15.45 -4.26 0.59
CA ARG A 206 15.57 -3.69 -0.76
C ARG A 206 14.24 -3.70 -1.52
N GLU A 207 13.77 -2.49 -1.84
CA GLU A 207 12.60 -2.17 -2.65
C GLU A 207 11.25 -2.74 -2.12
N PRO A 208 10.10 -2.08 -2.37
CA PRO A 208 8.87 -2.86 -2.45
C PRO A 208 9.17 -3.97 -3.45
N GLY A 209 8.96 -5.24 -3.07
CA GLY A 209 9.32 -6.39 -3.92
C GLY A 209 9.09 -6.03 -5.37
N SER A 210 10.19 -5.94 -6.11
CA SER A 210 10.14 -5.64 -7.51
C SER A 210 9.13 -6.61 -8.10
N ILE A 211 8.20 -6.04 -8.85
CA ILE A 211 7.35 -6.85 -9.67
C ILE A 211 8.29 -7.56 -10.63
N LEU A 212 8.66 -8.79 -10.29
CA LEU A 212 9.42 -9.64 -11.18
C LEU A 212 8.57 -9.84 -12.44
N PHE A 213 7.25 -10.03 -12.26
CA PHE A 213 6.30 -10.06 -13.35
C PHE A 213 4.97 -9.36 -12.99
N ALA A 214 4.57 -8.35 -13.75
CA ALA A 214 3.37 -7.54 -13.47
C ALA A 214 2.10 -8.27 -13.87
N GLY A 215 1.10 -8.24 -12.98
CA GLY A 215 -0.20 -8.87 -13.20
C GLY A 215 -1.34 -7.90 -13.51
N ASP A 216 -1.04 -6.64 -13.80
CA ASP A 216 -2.07 -5.67 -14.18
C ASP A 216 -2.75 -6.08 -15.50
N PRO A 217 -4.09 -6.15 -15.56
CA PRO A 217 -4.80 -6.47 -16.79
C PRO A 217 -4.38 -5.53 -17.91
N GLY A 218 -3.81 -6.07 -18.98
CA GLY A 218 -3.38 -5.28 -20.14
C GLY A 218 -1.97 -4.67 -20.06
N ALA A 219 -1.27 -4.71 -18.92
CA ALA A 219 0.03 -4.04 -18.77
C ALA A 219 1.23 -4.95 -19.11
N SER A 220 1.14 -6.23 -18.74
CA SER A 220 2.13 -7.26 -19.09
C SER A 220 1.58 -8.21 -20.15
N VAL A 221 2.47 -8.82 -20.93
CA VAL A 221 2.13 -9.82 -21.94
C VAL A 221 2.56 -11.21 -21.49
N ALA A 222 1.80 -12.22 -21.92
CA ALA A 222 2.17 -13.63 -21.77
C ALA A 222 1.98 -14.36 -23.09
N ARG A 223 2.80 -15.39 -23.29
CA ARG A 223 2.61 -16.32 -24.41
C ARG A 223 1.64 -17.40 -24.01
N TRP A 224 0.77 -17.79 -24.93
CA TRP A 224 -0.23 -18.81 -24.65
C TRP A 224 -0.44 -19.79 -25.80
N PHE A 225 -0.90 -20.99 -25.47
CA PHE A 225 -1.14 -22.06 -26.42
C PHE A 225 -2.30 -22.96 -25.98
N ILE A 226 -3.17 -23.30 -26.91
CA ILE A 226 -4.24 -24.28 -26.67
C ILE A 226 -3.72 -25.66 -27.13
N PRO A 227 -3.42 -26.58 -26.21
CA PRO A 227 -2.99 -27.93 -26.58
C PRO A 227 -4.15 -28.77 -27.11
N THR A 228 -3.86 -29.62 -28.09
CA THR A 228 -4.80 -30.63 -28.65
C THR A 228 -4.39 -32.07 -28.32
N ASP A 229 -3.22 -32.24 -27.69
CA ASP A 229 -2.68 -33.51 -27.21
C ASP A 229 -1.61 -33.24 -26.13
N ASP A 230 -1.04 -34.31 -25.56
CA ASP A 230 0.01 -34.24 -24.53
C ASP A 230 1.44 -34.22 -25.12
N ALA A 231 1.63 -33.94 -26.42
CA ALA A 231 2.92 -34.11 -27.09
C ALA A 231 4.03 -33.20 -26.54
N LEU A 232 3.65 -32.04 -25.98
CA LEU A 232 4.59 -31.11 -25.34
C LEU A 232 5.08 -31.60 -23.97
N GLY A 233 4.41 -32.58 -23.35
CA GLY A 233 4.74 -33.07 -22.03
C GLY A 233 4.89 -31.94 -21.01
N GLN A 234 6.02 -31.90 -20.31
CA GLN A 234 6.42 -30.78 -19.45
C GLN A 234 7.51 -29.91 -20.07
N ASP A 235 7.97 -30.20 -21.29
CA ASP A 235 9.09 -29.48 -21.89
C ASP A 235 8.74 -27.99 -22.07
N TRP A 236 7.47 -27.69 -22.33
CA TRP A 236 6.94 -26.33 -22.42
C TRP A 236 6.97 -25.53 -21.11
N THR A 237 7.38 -26.08 -19.97
CA THR A 237 7.53 -25.31 -18.72
C THR A 237 8.99 -24.89 -18.46
N LEU A 238 9.94 -25.41 -19.26
CA LEU A 238 11.37 -25.13 -19.11
C LEU A 238 11.75 -23.75 -19.68
N PRO A 239 12.78 -23.08 -19.13
CA PRO A 239 13.25 -21.80 -19.65
C PRO A 239 13.63 -21.81 -21.14
N ASP A 240 14.32 -22.87 -21.56
CA ASP A 240 14.88 -23.03 -22.91
C ASP A 240 13.87 -23.48 -23.97
N PHE A 241 12.59 -23.65 -23.62
CA PHE A 241 11.56 -23.98 -24.58
C PHE A 241 11.32 -22.81 -25.55
N ASP A 242 11.31 -23.12 -26.84
CA ASP A 242 11.03 -22.16 -27.92
C ASP A 242 9.52 -22.01 -28.11
N ASP A 243 8.98 -20.95 -27.50
CA ASP A 243 7.59 -20.53 -27.62
C ASP A 243 7.41 -19.40 -28.66
N SER A 244 8.37 -19.16 -29.56
CA SER A 244 8.30 -18.05 -30.54
C SER A 244 7.11 -18.09 -31.50
N LEU A 245 6.46 -19.25 -31.63
CA LEU A 245 5.26 -19.44 -32.45
C LEU A 245 3.96 -19.32 -31.66
N TRP A 246 4.03 -19.16 -30.34
CA TRP A 246 2.84 -18.96 -29.49
C TRP A 246 2.40 -17.50 -29.59
N PRO A 247 1.09 -17.23 -29.72
CA PRO A 247 0.57 -15.88 -29.56
C PRO A 247 1.05 -15.24 -28.25
N GLU A 248 1.40 -13.96 -28.33
CA GLU A 248 1.85 -13.14 -27.21
C GLU A 248 0.87 -11.97 -27.08
N ASP A 249 0.06 -11.99 -26.04
CA ASP A 249 -1.03 -11.04 -25.83
C ASP A 249 -1.05 -10.57 -24.36
N PRO A 250 -1.75 -9.46 -24.05
CA PRO A 250 -1.80 -8.95 -22.69
C PRO A 250 -2.43 -9.93 -21.68
N LEU A 251 -1.99 -9.89 -20.43
CA LEU A 251 -2.46 -10.74 -19.34
C LEU A 251 -3.90 -10.41 -18.93
N GLY A 252 -4.57 -11.36 -18.27
CA GLY A 252 -6.03 -11.42 -18.14
C GLY A 252 -6.59 -12.35 -19.19
N LEU A 253 -6.06 -13.57 -19.25
CA LEU A 253 -6.44 -14.57 -20.25
C LEU A 253 -7.68 -15.31 -19.81
N GLY A 254 -8.63 -15.51 -20.72
CA GLY A 254 -9.75 -16.40 -20.52
C GLY A 254 -11.02 -15.92 -21.20
N TYR A 255 -12.16 -16.22 -20.61
CA TYR A 255 -13.46 -15.74 -21.06
C TYR A 255 -14.45 -15.79 -19.92
N GLU A 256 -15.49 -14.98 -20.01
CA GLU A 256 -16.64 -15.06 -19.13
C GLU A 256 -17.88 -14.80 -19.98
N ASN A 257 -18.83 -15.73 -19.99
CA ASN A 257 -20.05 -15.63 -20.79
C ASN A 257 -21.30 -15.35 -19.95
N ALA A 258 -21.38 -15.91 -18.74
CA ALA A 258 -22.44 -15.66 -17.76
C ALA A 258 -22.15 -16.36 -16.42
N PRO A 259 -22.29 -15.68 -15.26
CA PRO A 259 -22.49 -14.23 -15.09
C PRO A 259 -21.26 -13.43 -15.58
N ALA A 260 -21.25 -12.10 -15.45
CA ALA A 260 -20.15 -11.25 -15.94
C ALA A 260 -19.45 -10.55 -14.75
N GLU A 261 -19.14 -11.31 -13.70
CA GLU A 261 -18.59 -10.85 -12.43
C GLU A 261 -17.12 -10.41 -12.51
N TYR A 262 -16.35 -10.95 -13.46
CA TYR A 262 -14.94 -10.60 -13.67
C TYR A 262 -14.59 -10.25 -15.12
N ALA A 263 -15.56 -9.97 -15.98
CA ALA A 263 -15.36 -9.71 -17.40
C ALA A 263 -14.43 -8.51 -17.65
N ASN A 264 -14.33 -7.59 -16.69
CA ASN A 264 -13.40 -6.46 -16.74
C ASN A 264 -11.93 -6.84 -16.45
N LEU A 265 -11.68 -8.03 -15.91
CA LEU A 265 -10.34 -8.59 -15.67
C LEU A 265 -9.84 -9.43 -16.86
N VAL A 266 -10.74 -9.84 -17.77
CA VAL A 266 -10.40 -10.55 -19.00
C VAL A 266 -10.07 -9.53 -20.09
N VAL A 267 -8.79 -9.47 -20.47
CA VAL A 267 -8.28 -8.59 -21.54
C VAL A 267 -8.06 -9.38 -22.82
N THR A 268 -7.48 -10.58 -22.69
CA THR A 268 -7.22 -11.47 -23.81
C THR A 268 -8.21 -12.60 -23.79
N ARG A 269 -9.09 -12.61 -24.79
CA ARG A 269 -10.11 -13.64 -24.90
C ARG A 269 -9.53 -14.91 -25.52
N VAL A 270 -9.51 -16.00 -24.76
CA VAL A 270 -9.08 -17.33 -25.23
C VAL A 270 -10.07 -18.38 -24.74
N HIS A 271 -10.58 -19.20 -25.65
CA HIS A 271 -11.46 -20.31 -25.31
C HIS A 271 -10.74 -21.63 -25.63
N PRO A 272 -10.55 -22.56 -24.66
CA PRO A 272 -9.85 -23.82 -24.92
C PRO A 272 -10.40 -24.56 -26.15
N THR A 273 -11.72 -24.50 -26.37
CA THR A 273 -12.34 -25.20 -27.50
C THR A 273 -12.22 -24.53 -28.87
N ASP A 274 -11.49 -23.41 -28.99
CA ASP A 274 -11.26 -22.74 -30.26
C ASP A 274 -10.52 -23.62 -31.27
N LEU A 275 -9.70 -24.58 -30.81
CA LEU A 275 -8.95 -25.52 -31.65
C LEU A 275 -9.47 -26.96 -31.61
N ASP A 276 -9.94 -27.45 -30.46
CA ASP A 276 -10.54 -28.79 -30.32
C ASP A 276 -11.75 -28.75 -29.37
N PRO A 277 -12.92 -29.28 -29.74
CA PRO A 277 -14.13 -29.24 -28.90
C PRO A 277 -14.02 -29.96 -27.55
N ASN A 278 -12.98 -30.78 -27.34
CA ASN A 278 -12.72 -31.48 -26.08
C ASN A 278 -11.59 -30.85 -25.25
N ALA A 279 -10.94 -29.79 -25.75
CA ALA A 279 -9.91 -29.09 -25.01
C ALA A 279 -10.52 -28.34 -23.82
N THR A 280 -9.80 -28.39 -22.70
CA THR A 280 -10.17 -27.71 -21.45
C THR A 280 -9.01 -26.90 -20.89
N SER A 281 -7.87 -26.90 -21.58
CA SER A 281 -6.63 -26.31 -21.07
C SER A 281 -6.13 -25.18 -21.94
N VAL A 282 -5.44 -24.24 -21.30
CA VAL A 282 -4.57 -23.25 -21.96
C VAL A 282 -3.23 -23.29 -21.26
N PHE A 283 -2.15 -23.43 -22.02
CA PHE A 283 -0.79 -23.29 -21.52
C PHE A 283 -0.37 -21.84 -21.62
N VAL A 284 0.16 -21.27 -20.54
CA VAL A 284 0.60 -19.87 -20.48
C VAL A 284 2.04 -19.82 -20.00
N ARG A 285 2.86 -18.97 -20.61
CA ARG A 285 4.27 -18.74 -20.28
C ARG A 285 4.53 -17.25 -20.17
N ALA A 286 5.15 -16.85 -19.08
CA ALA A 286 5.62 -15.49 -18.85
C ALA A 286 7.11 -15.52 -18.48
N ARG A 287 7.87 -14.66 -19.17
CA ARG A 287 9.30 -14.47 -18.91
C ARG A 287 9.49 -13.27 -17.99
N PHE A 288 10.41 -13.37 -17.05
CA PHE A 288 10.80 -12.27 -16.18
C PHE A 288 12.29 -12.31 -15.87
N ASN A 289 12.88 -11.16 -15.54
CA ASN A 289 14.30 -11.06 -15.26
C ASN A 289 14.55 -10.91 -13.75
N VAL A 290 15.54 -11.63 -13.23
CA VAL A 290 16.02 -11.53 -11.84
C VAL A 290 17.51 -11.21 -11.87
N ASP A 291 17.90 -10.01 -11.44
CA ASP A 291 19.31 -9.60 -11.51
C ASP A 291 20.19 -10.32 -10.48
N ASP A 292 19.70 -10.47 -9.24
CA ASP A 292 20.41 -11.12 -8.14
C ASP A 292 19.47 -12.00 -7.30
N PRO A 293 19.31 -13.29 -7.65
CA PRO A 293 18.48 -14.21 -6.88
C PRO A 293 18.94 -14.39 -5.43
N ALA A 294 20.23 -14.16 -5.13
CA ALA A 294 20.74 -14.27 -3.77
C ALA A 294 20.27 -13.12 -2.87
N GLY A 295 19.73 -12.05 -3.45
CA GLY A 295 19.09 -10.96 -2.74
C GLY A 295 17.59 -11.16 -2.47
N ILE A 296 17.01 -12.28 -2.91
CA ILE A 296 15.59 -12.58 -2.71
C ILE A 296 15.43 -13.47 -1.47
N ASP A 297 14.78 -12.93 -0.44
CA ASP A 297 14.49 -13.67 0.80
C ASP A 297 13.02 -14.12 0.90
N GLN A 298 12.14 -13.56 0.07
CA GLN A 298 10.72 -13.90 -0.03
C GLN A 298 10.27 -13.90 -1.48
N LEU A 299 9.41 -14.85 -1.86
CA LEU A 299 8.84 -14.93 -3.20
C LEU A 299 7.34 -15.24 -3.07
N SER A 300 6.51 -14.44 -3.72
CA SER A 300 5.05 -14.65 -3.72
C SER A 300 4.51 -14.71 -5.14
N LEU A 301 3.53 -15.58 -5.33
CA LEU A 301 2.63 -15.58 -6.48
C LEU A 301 1.26 -15.08 -6.02
N ASN A 302 0.81 -13.94 -6.55
CA ASN A 302 -0.58 -13.51 -6.37
C ASN A 302 -1.35 -13.86 -7.65
N VAL A 303 -2.46 -14.59 -7.52
CA VAL A 303 -3.20 -15.15 -8.65
C VAL A 303 -4.71 -15.01 -8.46
N ARG A 304 -5.40 -14.60 -9.52
CA ARG A 304 -6.85 -14.73 -9.70
C ARG A 304 -7.08 -15.76 -10.78
N TYR A 305 -7.93 -16.73 -10.51
CA TYR A 305 -8.10 -17.87 -11.41
C TYR A 305 -9.52 -18.41 -11.38
N ASP A 306 -9.90 -18.99 -12.51
CA ASP A 306 -11.12 -19.75 -12.70
C ASP A 306 -10.89 -20.76 -13.84
N ASP A 307 -11.10 -22.07 -13.69
CA ASP A 307 -11.46 -22.79 -12.47
C ASP A 307 -10.24 -23.25 -11.68
N GLY A 308 -9.20 -23.71 -12.38
CA GLY A 308 -8.01 -24.30 -11.76
C GLY A 308 -6.74 -24.04 -12.55
N PHE A 309 -5.62 -24.28 -11.88
CA PHE A 309 -4.32 -24.17 -12.53
C PHE A 309 -3.26 -25.07 -11.88
N ILE A 310 -2.19 -25.28 -12.63
CA ILE A 310 -0.90 -25.77 -12.13
C ILE A 310 0.17 -24.74 -12.53
N ALA A 311 0.94 -24.24 -11.57
CA ALA A 311 2.02 -23.28 -11.78
C ALA A 311 3.38 -23.97 -11.72
N TYR A 312 4.25 -23.59 -12.65
CA TYR A 312 5.63 -24.08 -12.77
C TYR A 312 6.59 -22.90 -12.78
N LEU A 313 7.67 -23.01 -12.01
CA LEU A 313 8.79 -22.05 -12.02
C LEU A 313 10.02 -22.77 -12.56
N ASN A 314 10.55 -22.29 -13.68
CA ASN A 314 11.72 -22.86 -14.36
C ASN A 314 11.64 -24.39 -14.52
N GLY A 315 10.46 -24.90 -14.91
CA GLY A 315 10.23 -26.32 -15.14
C GLY A 315 9.78 -27.13 -13.93
N VAL A 316 9.81 -26.57 -12.72
CA VAL A 316 9.41 -27.27 -11.49
C VAL A 316 8.02 -26.83 -11.07
N GLU A 317 7.13 -27.77 -10.79
CA GLU A 317 5.80 -27.46 -10.24
C GLU A 317 5.94 -26.82 -8.86
N VAL A 318 5.33 -25.64 -8.69
CA VAL A 318 5.41 -24.85 -7.44
C VAL A 318 4.06 -24.67 -6.76
N ALA A 319 2.95 -24.75 -7.49
CA ALA A 319 1.61 -24.67 -6.93
C ALA A 319 0.57 -25.33 -7.83
N ARG A 320 -0.54 -25.79 -7.24
CA ARG A 320 -1.76 -26.20 -7.95
C ARG A 320 -3.00 -25.78 -7.19
N ARG A 321 -4.07 -25.44 -7.89
CA ARG A 321 -5.39 -25.12 -7.34
C ARG A 321 -6.50 -25.76 -8.16
N SER A 322 -7.55 -26.18 -7.47
CA SER A 322 -8.74 -26.82 -8.04
C SER A 322 -8.46 -28.03 -8.96
N PHE A 323 -7.30 -28.68 -8.84
CA PHE A 323 -6.94 -29.86 -9.61
C PHE A 323 -5.95 -30.73 -8.82
N ASP A 324 -6.21 -32.04 -8.72
CA ASP A 324 -5.36 -33.01 -8.02
C ASP A 324 -4.94 -34.22 -8.91
N GLY A 325 -5.36 -34.21 -10.18
CA GLY A 325 -5.13 -35.29 -11.14
C GLY A 325 -3.75 -35.26 -11.82
N VAL A 326 -3.63 -36.11 -12.85
CA VAL A 326 -2.49 -36.14 -13.77
C VAL A 326 -2.69 -35.06 -14.84
N PRO A 327 -1.74 -34.12 -15.03
CA PRO A 327 -1.85 -33.10 -16.05
C PRO A 327 -1.98 -33.73 -17.44
N ALA A 328 -3.09 -33.43 -18.11
CA ALA A 328 -3.36 -33.79 -19.50
C ALA A 328 -3.98 -32.58 -20.20
N TRP A 329 -3.84 -32.48 -21.52
CA TRP A 329 -4.36 -31.35 -22.32
C TRP A 329 -5.89 -31.14 -22.18
N ASN A 330 -6.62 -32.20 -21.84
CA ASN A 330 -8.05 -32.20 -21.58
C ASN A 330 -8.38 -32.50 -20.10
N ALA A 331 -7.48 -32.18 -19.19
CA ALA A 331 -7.71 -32.27 -17.75
C ALA A 331 -8.90 -31.40 -17.31
N VAL A 332 -9.62 -31.82 -16.28
CA VAL A 332 -10.81 -31.12 -15.80
C VAL A 332 -10.60 -30.69 -14.35
N ALA A 333 -10.78 -29.39 -14.09
CA ALA A 333 -10.69 -28.82 -12.76
C ALA A 333 -11.99 -29.03 -11.97
N VAL A 334 -11.90 -28.88 -10.65
CA VAL A 334 -13.05 -28.69 -9.77
C VAL A 334 -13.51 -27.24 -9.91
N ASN A 335 -14.83 -27.01 -9.97
CA ASN A 335 -15.40 -25.68 -10.12
C ASN A 335 -14.90 -24.69 -9.06
N HIS A 336 -14.49 -23.49 -9.46
CA HIS A 336 -14.12 -22.40 -8.55
C HIS A 336 -15.14 -21.26 -8.62
N PRO A 337 -15.86 -20.91 -7.53
CA PRO A 337 -16.92 -19.90 -7.60
C PRO A 337 -16.42 -18.50 -8.01
N ASP A 338 -17.13 -17.84 -8.92
CA ASP A 338 -16.76 -16.57 -9.56
C ASP A 338 -16.51 -15.45 -8.54
N ASN A 339 -17.33 -15.41 -7.47
CA ASN A 339 -17.20 -14.43 -6.40
C ASN A 339 -15.93 -14.60 -5.56
N ILE A 340 -15.28 -15.76 -5.63
CA ILE A 340 -13.96 -16.03 -5.06
C ILE A 340 -12.88 -15.77 -6.12
N ALA A 341 -13.13 -16.10 -7.39
CA ALA A 341 -12.20 -15.90 -8.52
C ALA A 341 -11.75 -14.43 -8.69
N VAL A 342 -12.61 -13.45 -8.37
CA VAL A 342 -12.26 -12.01 -8.37
C VAL A 342 -11.23 -11.60 -7.30
N GLN A 343 -11.09 -12.38 -6.23
CA GLN A 343 -10.18 -12.09 -5.13
C GLN A 343 -8.80 -12.68 -5.42
N PRO A 344 -7.70 -11.91 -5.30
CA PRO A 344 -6.37 -12.47 -5.48
C PRO A 344 -6.05 -13.44 -4.34
N GLU A 345 -5.70 -14.67 -4.68
CA GLU A 345 -5.07 -15.62 -3.77
C GLU A 345 -3.56 -15.39 -3.76
N ARG A 346 -2.96 -15.35 -2.57
CA ARG A 346 -1.50 -15.30 -2.40
C ARG A 346 -0.96 -16.67 -2.06
N ILE A 347 0.08 -17.08 -2.79
CA ILE A 347 0.80 -18.32 -2.59
C ILE A 347 2.26 -18.00 -2.27
N ASP A 348 2.71 -18.49 -1.11
CA ASP A 348 4.11 -18.39 -0.69
C ASP A 348 4.97 -19.36 -1.51
N LEU A 349 5.88 -18.79 -2.29
CA LEU A 349 6.88 -19.50 -3.09
C LEU A 349 8.30 -19.32 -2.52
N SER A 350 8.44 -18.80 -1.30
CA SER A 350 9.75 -18.61 -0.66
C SER A 350 10.56 -19.91 -0.55
N PRO A 351 9.96 -21.10 -0.29
CA PRO A 351 10.69 -22.37 -0.34
C PRO A 351 11.27 -22.72 -1.73
N GLN A 352 10.81 -22.06 -2.78
CA GLN A 352 11.17 -22.29 -4.18
C GLN A 352 12.14 -21.22 -4.73
N ILE A 353 12.62 -20.27 -3.91
CA ILE A 353 13.61 -19.25 -4.32
C ILE A 353 14.85 -19.87 -4.97
N GLY A 354 15.29 -21.04 -4.49
CA GLY A 354 16.43 -21.75 -5.06
C GLY A 354 16.26 -22.24 -6.52
N LEU A 355 15.06 -22.09 -7.09
CA LEU A 355 14.79 -22.33 -8.51
C LEU A 355 15.10 -21.12 -9.40
N LEU A 356 15.19 -19.91 -8.82
CA LEU A 356 15.51 -18.70 -9.57
C LEU A 356 16.96 -18.70 -10.03
N VAL A 357 17.19 -18.20 -11.23
CA VAL A 357 18.53 -18.02 -11.81
C VAL A 357 18.78 -16.55 -12.12
N PRO A 358 20.04 -16.07 -12.08
CA PRO A 358 20.35 -14.72 -12.53
C PRO A 358 20.01 -14.58 -14.02
N GLY A 359 19.33 -13.49 -14.38
CA GLY A 359 18.81 -13.24 -15.72
C GLY A 359 17.37 -13.73 -15.89
N GLU A 360 17.08 -14.27 -17.07
CA GLU A 360 15.71 -14.65 -17.44
C GLU A 360 15.24 -15.92 -16.71
N ASN A 361 14.01 -15.86 -16.21
CA ASN A 361 13.27 -16.93 -15.55
C ASN A 361 11.91 -17.07 -16.23
N VAL A 362 11.28 -18.23 -16.09
CA VAL A 362 9.96 -18.54 -16.64
C VAL A 362 9.01 -18.99 -15.55
N ILE A 363 7.88 -18.30 -15.44
CA ILE A 363 6.69 -18.82 -14.76
C ILE A 363 5.70 -19.29 -15.82
N ALA A 364 5.19 -20.51 -15.66
CA ALA A 364 4.28 -21.14 -16.60
C ALA A 364 3.05 -21.68 -15.88
N PHE A 365 1.89 -21.62 -16.54
CA PHE A 365 0.61 -22.06 -16.00
C PHE A 365 -0.08 -23.02 -16.96
N HIS A 366 -0.50 -24.17 -16.45
CA HIS A 366 -1.51 -25.00 -17.07
C HIS A 366 -2.85 -24.53 -16.52
N MET A 367 -3.54 -23.65 -17.26
CA MET A 367 -4.92 -23.25 -16.95
C MET A 367 -5.85 -24.43 -17.27
N ILE A 368 -6.75 -24.77 -16.35
CA ILE A 368 -7.63 -25.94 -16.46
C ILE A 368 -9.06 -25.49 -16.18
N ASN A 369 -9.93 -25.68 -17.15
CA ASN A 369 -11.36 -25.41 -17.03
C ASN A 369 -12.10 -26.58 -16.34
N ALA A 370 -13.21 -26.34 -15.64
CA ALA A 370 -14.12 -27.35 -15.12
C ALA A 370 -14.87 -28.14 -16.21
N GLY A 371 -14.80 -27.71 -17.47
CA GLY A 371 -15.14 -28.55 -18.62
C GLY A 371 -15.21 -27.81 -19.95
N ALA A 372 -15.26 -28.55 -21.05
CA ALA A 372 -15.30 -27.97 -22.40
C ALA A 372 -16.57 -27.14 -22.69
N GLY A 373 -17.62 -27.29 -21.88
CA GLY A 373 -18.86 -26.52 -21.95
C GLY A 373 -19.00 -25.46 -20.86
N SER A 374 -17.95 -25.13 -20.11
CA SER A 374 -18.02 -24.11 -19.06
C SER A 374 -18.32 -22.73 -19.63
N SER A 375 -19.00 -21.91 -18.83
CA SER A 375 -19.32 -20.51 -19.14
C SER A 375 -18.09 -19.62 -19.13
N ASP A 376 -17.00 -20.07 -18.52
CA ASP A 376 -15.92 -19.18 -18.11
C ASP A 376 -14.58 -19.91 -17.86
N LEU A 377 -13.52 -19.10 -17.80
CA LEU A 377 -12.13 -19.44 -17.48
C LEU A 377 -11.37 -18.13 -17.26
N MET A 378 -10.46 -18.04 -16.30
CA MET A 378 -9.61 -16.87 -16.10
C MET A 378 -8.25 -17.25 -15.53
N LEU A 379 -7.21 -16.54 -15.98
CA LEU A 379 -5.94 -16.44 -15.28
C LEU A 379 -5.40 -15.01 -15.33
N LEU A 380 -5.11 -14.48 -14.15
CA LEU A 380 -4.39 -13.22 -13.95
C LEU A 380 -3.43 -13.42 -12.79
N PHE A 381 -2.15 -13.09 -12.94
CA PHE A 381 -1.16 -13.33 -11.90
C PHE A 381 -0.03 -12.32 -11.91
N GLU A 382 0.62 -12.15 -10.77
CA GLU A 382 1.87 -11.41 -10.61
C GLU A 382 2.87 -12.23 -9.77
N VAL A 383 4.15 -12.10 -10.10
CA VAL A 383 5.26 -12.69 -9.34
C VAL A 383 6.06 -11.56 -8.72
N VAL A 384 6.34 -11.69 -7.43
CA VAL A 384 6.92 -10.59 -6.66
C VAL A 384 8.03 -11.15 -5.77
N ASP A 385 9.22 -10.56 -5.83
CA ASP A 385 10.28 -10.80 -4.85
C ASP A 385 10.03 -10.00 -3.57
N GLY A 386 9.05 -10.48 -2.82
CA GLY A 386 8.58 -9.84 -1.62
C GLY A 386 7.08 -9.81 -1.65
N VAL A 387 6.51 -8.78 -1.05
CA VAL A 387 5.07 -8.70 -0.87
C VAL A 387 4.58 -7.33 -1.31
N PRO A 388 3.93 -7.19 -2.49
CA PRO A 388 3.23 -5.96 -2.80
C PRO A 388 2.11 -5.80 -1.77
N GLY A 389 2.08 -4.65 -1.12
CA GLY A 389 1.17 -4.38 0.00
C GLY A 389 1.44 -5.21 1.27
N GLY A 390 2.62 -5.83 1.42
CA GLY A 390 2.91 -6.73 2.55
C GLY A 390 3.67 -6.16 3.72
N GLY A 391 3.80 -4.85 3.83
CA GLY A 391 4.26 -4.27 5.08
C GLY A 391 5.78 -4.14 5.17
N VAL A 392 6.43 -3.80 4.05
CA VAL A 392 7.85 -3.41 3.98
C VAL A 392 7.90 -1.92 3.63
N LEU A 393 8.86 -1.20 4.22
CA LEU A 393 9.12 0.22 3.98
C LEU A 393 9.98 0.40 2.73
N PRO A 394 9.70 1.40 1.87
CA PRO A 394 10.56 1.69 0.72
C PRO A 394 11.96 2.13 1.17
N LEU A 395 12.92 2.12 0.24
CA LEU A 395 14.24 2.72 0.45
C LEU A 395 14.14 4.23 0.72
N ALA A 396 15.24 4.84 1.15
CA ALA A 396 15.31 6.30 1.32
C ALA A 396 14.84 7.02 0.06
N GLN A 397 14.11 8.11 0.24
CA GLN A 397 13.54 8.87 -0.88
C GLN A 397 14.63 9.50 -1.74
N GLU A 398 14.47 9.40 -3.06
CA GLU A 398 15.29 10.09 -4.05
C GLU A 398 14.88 11.57 -4.22
N GLU A 399 15.60 12.30 -5.07
CA GLU A 399 15.25 13.67 -5.40
C GLU A 399 13.84 13.75 -6.02
N VAL A 400 12.97 14.55 -5.42
CA VAL A 400 11.59 14.76 -5.89
C VAL A 400 11.59 15.47 -7.24
N ARG A 401 10.89 14.90 -8.22
CA ARG A 401 10.73 15.48 -9.57
C ARG A 401 9.26 15.46 -9.96
N LEU A 402 8.50 16.45 -9.50
CA LEU A 402 7.09 16.58 -9.89
C LEU A 402 6.95 17.26 -11.25
N GLN A 403 5.77 17.15 -11.85
CA GLN A 403 5.37 17.93 -13.01
C GLN A 403 4.03 18.63 -12.72
N VAL A 404 3.79 19.75 -13.40
CA VAL A 404 2.49 20.42 -13.40
C VAL A 404 1.70 19.90 -14.60
N ALA A 405 0.74 19.01 -14.33
CA ALA A 405 -0.04 18.32 -15.36
C ALA A 405 -1.18 19.19 -15.93
N GLY A 406 -1.66 20.17 -15.16
CA GLY A 406 -2.74 21.04 -15.60
C GLY A 406 -3.10 22.09 -14.54
N ALA A 407 -3.86 23.10 -14.96
CA ALA A 407 -4.39 24.12 -14.06
C ALA A 407 -5.63 24.79 -14.67
N GLU A 408 -6.51 25.29 -13.80
CA GLU A 408 -7.68 26.07 -14.18
C GLU A 408 -7.92 27.18 -13.17
N ALA A 409 -8.15 28.41 -13.66
CA ALA A 409 -8.49 29.55 -12.82
C ALA A 409 -9.74 30.28 -13.37
N PRO A 410 -10.95 29.80 -13.04
CA PRO A 410 -12.19 30.43 -13.50
C PRO A 410 -12.33 31.85 -12.94
N GLN A 411 -12.60 32.83 -13.82
CA GLN A 411 -12.80 34.22 -13.38
C GLN A 411 -14.07 34.41 -12.56
N ASP A 412 -15.15 33.71 -12.93
CA ASP A 412 -16.45 33.83 -12.28
C ASP A 412 -16.58 32.96 -11.01
N ALA A 413 -15.65 32.02 -10.80
CA ALA A 413 -15.65 31.11 -9.66
C ALA A 413 -14.21 30.80 -9.19
N PRO A 414 -13.43 31.81 -8.76
CA PRO A 414 -12.01 31.66 -8.42
C PRO A 414 -11.75 30.68 -7.26
N GLN A 415 -12.74 30.48 -6.38
CA GLN A 415 -12.70 29.48 -5.32
C GLN A 415 -12.65 28.02 -5.83
N THR A 416 -12.99 27.78 -7.10
CA THR A 416 -12.94 26.45 -7.72
C THR A 416 -11.65 26.20 -8.51
N ALA A 417 -10.71 27.15 -8.46
CA ALA A 417 -9.44 27.05 -9.16
C ALA A 417 -8.60 25.89 -8.62
N TRP A 418 -7.81 25.27 -9.50
CA TRP A 418 -7.01 24.09 -9.18
C TRP A 418 -5.72 24.03 -10.00
N ILE A 419 -4.74 23.32 -9.47
CA ILE A 419 -3.55 22.86 -10.19
C ILE A 419 -3.38 21.35 -9.94
N ALA A 420 -3.02 20.60 -10.97
CA ALA A 420 -2.69 19.18 -10.88
C ALA A 420 -1.18 19.01 -10.87
N LEU A 421 -0.66 18.41 -9.80
CA LEU A 421 0.74 18.02 -9.67
C LEU A 421 0.82 16.51 -9.86
N ASN A 422 1.55 16.05 -10.88
CA ASN A 422 1.79 14.64 -11.09
C ASN A 422 3.18 14.24 -10.63
N ASN A 423 3.25 13.03 -10.10
CA ASN A 423 4.49 12.29 -9.96
C ASN A 423 4.67 11.43 -11.21
N PRO A 424 5.67 11.71 -12.08
CA PRO A 424 5.90 10.92 -13.29
C PRO A 424 6.72 9.64 -13.05
N ASP A 425 7.23 9.43 -11.83
CA ASP A 425 8.20 8.38 -11.53
C ASP A 425 7.55 7.13 -10.91
N ASP A 426 8.30 6.02 -10.92
CA ASP A 426 7.90 4.72 -10.38
C ASP A 426 7.95 4.65 -8.83
N LEU A 427 8.44 5.71 -8.19
CA LEU A 427 8.55 5.82 -6.73
C LEU A 427 7.61 6.88 -6.18
N ALA A 428 6.96 6.59 -5.06
CA ALA A 428 6.17 7.58 -4.33
C ALA A 428 7.05 8.68 -3.71
N TYR A 429 6.59 9.92 -3.71
CA TYR A 429 7.29 11.08 -3.14
C TYR A 429 6.56 11.68 -1.95
N ASP A 430 7.18 11.67 -0.78
CA ASP A 430 6.80 12.46 0.38
C ASP A 430 7.20 13.93 0.16
N ILE A 431 6.18 14.77 0.03
CA ILE A 431 6.30 16.23 -0.07
C ILE A 431 5.71 16.93 1.15
N SER A 432 5.61 16.22 2.28
CA SER A 432 5.18 16.80 3.56
C SER A 432 5.95 18.07 3.85
N GLU A 433 5.22 19.16 4.14
CA GLU A 433 5.78 20.46 4.51
C GLU A 433 6.60 21.15 3.42
N TYR A 434 6.57 20.63 2.17
CA TYR A 434 7.11 21.35 1.03
C TYR A 434 6.26 22.61 0.80
N ARG A 435 6.89 23.65 0.23
CA ARG A 435 6.23 24.91 -0.08
C ARG A 435 6.19 25.13 -1.57
N LEU A 436 5.00 25.37 -2.12
CA LEU A 436 4.79 25.75 -3.51
C LEU A 436 4.48 27.24 -3.59
N ILE A 437 5.24 27.96 -4.42
CA ILE A 437 5.09 29.40 -4.65
C ILE A 437 5.08 29.66 -6.15
N GLY A 438 4.09 30.37 -6.65
CA GLY A 438 4.03 30.75 -8.06
C GLY A 438 2.63 31.03 -8.54
N GLY A 439 2.49 31.61 -9.73
CA GLY A 439 1.17 31.90 -10.30
C GLY A 439 0.26 32.79 -9.45
N GLY A 440 0.78 33.52 -8.45
CA GLY A 440 -0.03 34.33 -7.52
C GLY A 440 -0.56 33.57 -6.30
N ILE A 441 -0.15 32.31 -6.11
CA ILE A 441 -0.52 31.47 -4.96
C ILE A 441 0.70 31.04 -4.15
N GLU A 442 0.44 30.70 -2.89
CA GLU A 442 1.39 30.05 -1.99
C GLU A 442 0.67 28.98 -1.16
N HIS A 443 1.30 27.81 -1.05
CA HIS A 443 0.80 26.67 -0.28
C HIS A 443 1.93 25.94 0.44
N VAL A 444 1.66 25.44 1.66
CA VAL A 444 2.53 24.50 2.38
C VAL A 444 1.77 23.19 2.51
N PHE A 445 2.36 22.11 2.03
CA PHE A 445 1.69 20.80 2.03
C PHE A 445 1.56 20.22 3.44
N ASP A 446 0.40 19.64 3.77
CA ASP A 446 0.19 19.03 5.08
C ASP A 446 1.18 17.87 5.33
N PRO A 447 1.58 17.60 6.59
CA PRO A 447 2.28 16.38 6.93
C PRO A 447 1.51 15.12 6.49
N GLY A 448 2.23 14.19 5.86
CA GLY A 448 1.69 12.99 5.21
C GLY A 448 1.24 13.20 3.76
N THR A 449 1.49 14.37 3.17
CA THR A 449 1.26 14.56 1.73
C THR A 449 2.29 13.80 0.94
N VAL A 450 1.88 12.64 0.42
CA VAL A 450 2.71 11.80 -0.43
C VAL A 450 1.99 11.66 -1.78
N LEU A 451 2.70 11.89 -2.88
CA LEU A 451 2.21 11.49 -4.19
C LEU A 451 2.66 10.06 -4.46
N ALA A 452 1.70 9.15 -4.64
CA ALA A 452 1.97 7.79 -5.11
C ALA A 452 2.73 7.81 -6.45
N SER A 453 3.40 6.71 -6.79
CA SER A 453 3.96 6.51 -8.13
C SER A 453 2.87 6.74 -9.19
N HIS A 454 3.19 7.49 -10.24
CA HIS A 454 2.24 7.91 -11.30
C HIS A 454 0.98 8.63 -10.78
N GLY A 455 0.99 9.05 -9.50
CA GLY A 455 -0.13 9.66 -8.82
C GLY A 455 -0.29 11.15 -9.11
N THR A 456 -1.51 11.65 -8.97
CA THR A 456 -1.82 13.08 -9.14
C THR A 456 -2.43 13.65 -7.86
N LEU A 457 -1.87 14.78 -7.40
CA LEU A 457 -2.45 15.64 -6.37
C LEU A 457 -3.10 16.85 -7.03
N TYR A 458 -4.38 17.06 -6.75
CA TYR A 458 -5.08 18.30 -7.06
C TYR A 458 -4.92 19.25 -5.89
N LEU A 459 -4.05 20.24 -6.07
CA LEU A 459 -3.97 21.38 -5.17
C LEU A 459 -5.06 22.38 -5.58
N VAL A 460 -5.87 22.88 -4.64
CA VAL A 460 -7.10 23.66 -4.95
C VAL A 460 -7.30 24.90 -4.08
N ALA A 461 -8.01 25.90 -4.60
CA ALA A 461 -8.29 27.15 -3.89
C ALA A 461 -9.17 26.95 -2.66
N ASP A 462 -10.27 26.20 -2.81
CA ASP A 462 -11.17 25.79 -1.73
C ASP A 462 -11.61 24.34 -1.99
N ALA A 463 -11.31 23.45 -1.05
CA ALA A 463 -11.55 22.02 -1.24
C ALA A 463 -13.04 21.66 -1.40
N ARG A 464 -13.94 22.37 -0.72
CA ARG A 464 -15.39 22.12 -0.84
C ARG A 464 -15.94 22.65 -2.15
N ALA A 465 -15.54 23.86 -2.54
CA ALA A 465 -15.98 24.47 -3.78
C ALA A 465 -15.47 23.68 -5.00
N PHE A 466 -14.22 23.20 -4.94
CA PHE A 466 -13.66 22.30 -5.96
C PHE A 466 -14.46 20.99 -6.06
N ARG A 467 -14.73 20.32 -4.93
CA ARG A 467 -15.52 19.07 -4.94
C ARG A 467 -16.94 19.27 -5.45
N ALA A 468 -17.52 20.45 -5.25
CA ALA A 468 -18.86 20.82 -5.71
C ALA A 468 -18.93 21.30 -7.17
N ARG A 469 -17.82 21.27 -7.92
CA ARG A 469 -17.80 21.65 -9.34
C ARG A 469 -18.77 20.80 -10.17
N PRO A 470 -19.46 21.40 -11.16
CA PRO A 470 -20.39 20.67 -12.03
C PRO A 470 -19.67 19.83 -13.09
N GLU A 471 -18.42 20.17 -13.41
CA GLU A 471 -17.58 19.50 -14.41
C GLU A 471 -16.24 19.10 -13.80
N GLY A 472 -15.74 17.94 -14.26
CA GLY A 472 -14.48 17.39 -13.81
C GLY A 472 -13.29 18.31 -14.16
N PRO A 473 -12.23 18.32 -13.34
CA PRO A 473 -12.05 17.51 -12.13
C PRO A 473 -12.93 18.03 -10.97
N SER A 474 -13.57 17.12 -10.23
CA SER A 474 -14.56 17.40 -9.18
C SER A 474 -14.65 16.25 -8.16
N GLY A 475 -15.52 16.38 -7.15
CA GLY A 475 -15.82 15.29 -6.23
C GLY A 475 -16.46 14.08 -6.94
N GLY A 476 -16.38 12.91 -6.31
CA GLY A 476 -16.90 11.65 -6.79
C GLY A 476 -15.95 10.88 -7.72
N GLN A 477 -14.76 11.43 -8.00
CA GLN A 477 -13.80 10.90 -8.97
C GLN A 477 -12.55 10.27 -8.32
N SER A 478 -12.58 10.07 -6.99
CA SER A 478 -11.45 9.52 -6.22
C SER A 478 -10.14 10.29 -6.41
N LEU A 479 -10.22 11.63 -6.45
CA LEU A 479 -9.05 12.49 -6.63
C LEU A 479 -8.37 12.72 -5.28
N PHE A 480 -7.03 12.63 -5.24
CA PHE A 480 -6.29 13.11 -4.08
C PHE A 480 -6.28 14.63 -4.12
N VAL A 481 -6.99 15.26 -3.17
CA VAL A 481 -7.17 16.71 -3.10
C VAL A 481 -6.52 17.23 -1.83
N GLN A 482 -5.81 18.35 -1.97
CA GLN A 482 -5.44 19.22 -0.87
C GLN A 482 -5.68 20.66 -1.31
N GLY A 483 -5.98 21.57 -0.40
CA GLY A 483 -6.31 22.91 -0.84
C GLY A 483 -6.22 23.96 0.24
N ASN A 484 -6.96 25.04 0.01
CA ASN A 484 -6.99 26.25 0.82
C ASN A 484 -5.64 26.99 0.77
N TRP A 485 -5.04 27.05 -0.42
CA TRP A 485 -3.86 27.88 -0.64
C TRP A 485 -4.16 29.36 -0.35
N THR A 486 -3.09 30.13 -0.15
CA THR A 486 -3.20 31.58 -0.02
C THR A 486 -3.02 32.25 -1.38
N GLY A 487 -3.73 33.37 -1.61
CA GLY A 487 -3.62 34.16 -2.85
C GLY A 487 -4.66 33.81 -3.91
N THR A 488 -4.38 34.15 -5.16
CA THR A 488 -5.30 33.93 -6.30
C THR A 488 -4.49 33.54 -7.52
N LEU A 489 -4.87 32.44 -8.14
CA LEU A 489 -4.20 31.92 -9.31
C LEU A 489 -4.41 32.86 -10.51
N ALA A 490 -3.32 33.40 -11.04
CA ALA A 490 -3.32 34.31 -12.17
C ALA A 490 -3.31 33.52 -13.49
N GLY A 491 -4.38 33.65 -14.28
CA GLY A 491 -4.49 32.99 -15.59
C GLY A 491 -4.42 31.46 -15.49
N ALA A 492 -3.87 30.79 -16.50
CA ALA A 492 -3.76 29.32 -16.52
C ALA A 492 -2.59 28.75 -15.67
N GLY A 493 -2.08 29.52 -14.69
CA GLY A 493 -0.88 29.17 -13.92
C GLY A 493 0.39 29.84 -14.45
N GLY A 494 1.19 30.40 -13.52
CA GLY A 494 2.52 30.94 -13.80
C GLY A 494 3.61 29.91 -13.48
N PRO A 495 4.91 30.23 -13.67
CA PRO A 495 5.96 29.33 -13.23
C PRO A 495 5.84 29.10 -11.73
N PHE A 496 5.77 27.83 -11.34
CA PHE A 496 5.75 27.41 -9.95
C PHE A 496 7.19 27.09 -9.51
N ALA A 497 7.48 27.38 -8.25
CA ALA A 497 8.69 26.95 -7.58
C ALA A 497 8.28 26.10 -6.38
N LEU A 498 8.90 24.93 -6.27
CA LEU A 498 8.73 24.02 -5.16
C LEU A 498 9.98 24.11 -4.27
N PHE A 499 9.77 24.15 -2.96
CA PHE A 499 10.83 24.20 -1.96
C PHE A 499 10.64 23.09 -0.94
N ASP A 500 11.73 22.43 -0.57
CA ASP A 500 11.73 21.47 0.55
C ASP A 500 11.57 22.21 1.91
N PRO A 501 11.36 21.49 3.02
CA PRO A 501 11.21 22.10 4.34
C PRO A 501 12.46 22.86 4.83
N GLN A 502 13.62 22.60 4.23
CA GLN A 502 14.88 23.29 4.50
C GLN A 502 15.02 24.58 3.68
N GLY A 503 14.10 24.85 2.75
CA GLY A 503 14.09 26.03 1.88
C GLY A 503 14.92 25.88 0.61
N ASN A 504 15.42 24.68 0.30
CA ASN A 504 16.09 24.42 -0.96
C ASN A 504 15.07 24.30 -2.08
N ARG A 505 15.42 24.82 -3.27
CA ARG A 505 14.57 24.72 -4.44
C ARG A 505 14.66 23.32 -5.05
N VAL A 506 13.51 22.71 -5.29
CA VAL A 506 13.35 21.38 -5.87
C VAL A 506 13.16 21.52 -7.40
N PRO A 507 13.84 20.71 -8.22
CA PRO A 507 13.65 20.73 -9.66
C PRO A 507 12.27 20.17 -10.06
N TRP A 508 11.74 20.64 -11.19
CA TRP A 508 10.59 20.00 -11.85
C TRP A 508 11.10 18.95 -12.83
N ALA A 509 10.32 17.89 -13.07
CA ALA A 509 10.58 16.94 -14.14
C ALA A 509 10.55 17.64 -15.52
N GLU A 510 11.37 17.14 -16.44
CA GLU A 510 11.51 17.68 -17.81
C GLU A 510 10.33 17.36 -18.73
#